data_AF-A0A367KLZ6-F1
#
_entry.id   AF-A0A367KLZ6-F1
#
_cell.length_a   1.000
_cell.length_b   1.000
_cell.length_c   1.000
_cell.angle_alpha   90.00
_cell.angle_beta   90.00
_cell.angle_gamma   90.00
#
_symmetry.space_group_name_H-M   'P 1'
#
loop_
_entity.id
_entity.type
_entity.pdbx_description
1 polymer ?
#
loop_
_entity_poly.entity_id
_entity_poly.type
_entity_poly.pdbx_seq_one_letter_code
_entity_poly.pdbx_strand_id
1 'polypeptide(L)'
;TPHFVINNFFNDAFFIKSLVSNGVDDLEAYGVSYPGASLKFTVLDTSGIKRSHQISQLSQSGYLSLQTPYCLFGLGRTNNYVEEMFAGVSRHQAKNYFFYEGVIPNSQLVFLPYQPHDIQDSSSWKVELYIKPADYVPWVLGVLVAASIVMAIVVVVLRTMEKREDEMERRKALHIINFDAL
;
A
#
# COMPACT_ATOMS: atom_id res chain seq x y z
N THR A 1 8.77 -15.31 -41.97
CA THR A 1 8.96 -13.95 -41.40
C THR A 1 8.40 -13.95 -40.00
N PRO A 2 9.19 -13.73 -38.94
CA PRO A 2 8.62 -13.70 -37.60
C PRO A 2 7.75 -12.45 -37.47
N HIS A 3 6.44 -12.64 -37.34
CA HIS A 3 5.52 -11.57 -36.99
C HIS A 3 5.74 -11.21 -35.52
N PHE A 4 6.45 -10.11 -35.29
CA PHE A 4 6.64 -9.55 -33.97
C PHE A 4 5.34 -8.82 -33.60
N VAL A 5 4.44 -9.50 -32.90
CA VAL A 5 3.28 -8.84 -32.29
C VAL A 5 3.81 -8.04 -31.11
N ILE A 6 4.14 -6.76 -31.34
CA ILE A 6 4.44 -5.84 -30.25
C ILE A 6 3.11 -5.56 -29.56
N ASN A 7 2.97 -6.14 -28.37
CA ASN A 7 1.86 -5.81 -27.51
C ASN A 7 2.04 -4.39 -26.97
N ASN A 8 1.45 -3.40 -27.64
CA ASN A 8 1.50 -1.99 -27.27
C ASN A 8 0.45 -1.64 -26.19
N PHE A 9 0.21 -2.56 -25.25
CA PHE A 9 -0.65 -2.29 -24.10
C PHE A 9 0.05 -1.28 -23.18
N PHE A 10 -0.48 -0.07 -23.11
CA PHE A 10 -0.07 0.93 -22.14
C PHE A 10 -0.36 0.39 -20.73
N ASN A 11 0.69 -0.02 -20.01
CA ASN A 11 0.62 -0.52 -18.63
C ASN A 11 0.49 0.63 -17.61
N ASP A 12 -0.32 1.62 -17.95
CA ASP A 12 -0.53 2.87 -17.20
C ASP A 12 -2.01 2.98 -16.75
N ALA A 13 -2.74 1.86 -16.82
CA ALA A 13 -4.09 1.76 -16.33
C ALA A 13 -4.04 1.31 -14.87
N PHE A 14 -4.43 2.21 -13.97
CA PHE A 14 -4.65 1.90 -12.58
C PHE A 14 -5.79 0.88 -12.46
N PHE A 15 -5.61 -0.11 -11.61
CA PHE A 15 -6.65 -1.10 -11.30
C PHE A 15 -6.74 -1.34 -9.80
N ILE A 16 -7.88 -1.84 -9.34
CA ILE A 16 -8.02 -2.39 -7.99
C ILE A 16 -8.43 -3.84 -8.12
N LYS A 17 -7.79 -4.70 -7.33
CA LYS A 17 -8.25 -6.06 -7.10
C LYS A 17 -8.92 -6.11 -5.75
N SER A 18 -10.13 -6.63 -5.67
CA SER A 18 -10.81 -6.79 -4.38
C SER A 18 -11.51 -8.13 -4.23
N LEU A 19 -11.45 -8.67 -3.03
CA LEU A 19 -12.03 -9.96 -2.66
C LEU A 19 -12.85 -9.78 -1.39
N VAL A 20 -14.06 -10.32 -1.36
CA VAL A 20 -14.84 -10.49 -0.14
C VAL A 20 -14.79 -11.97 0.24
N SER A 21 -14.23 -12.30 1.39
CA SER A 21 -14.24 -13.67 1.91
C SER A 21 -15.49 -13.90 2.76
N ASN A 22 -15.91 -15.15 2.98
CA ASN A 22 -16.96 -15.48 3.96
C ASN A 22 -16.42 -15.73 5.38
N GLY A 23 -15.10 -15.72 5.57
CA GLY A 23 -14.45 -15.93 6.87
C GLY A 23 -14.61 -17.37 7.39
N VAL A 24 -13.98 -17.65 8.53
CA VAL A 24 -14.13 -18.91 9.29
C VAL A 24 -14.62 -18.56 10.70
N ASP A 25 -15.43 -19.44 11.30
CA ASP A 25 -16.27 -19.18 12.48
C ASP A 25 -15.53 -18.83 13.78
N ASP A 26 -14.21 -19.10 13.86
CA ASP A 26 -13.49 -19.04 15.15
C ASP A 26 -12.09 -18.41 15.08
N LEU A 27 -11.63 -18.10 13.86
CA LEU A 27 -10.40 -17.37 13.62
C LEU A 27 -10.71 -16.32 12.57
N GLU A 28 -10.11 -15.15 12.68
CA GLU A 28 -10.10 -14.08 11.66
C GLU A 28 -9.32 -14.53 10.42
N ALA A 29 -9.67 -15.70 9.91
CA ALA A 29 -8.99 -16.45 8.90
C ALA A 29 -9.77 -16.35 7.59
N TYR A 30 -9.03 -16.54 6.51
CA TYR A 30 -9.55 -16.60 5.17
C TYR A 30 -10.46 -17.82 5.01
N GLY A 31 -11.71 -17.56 4.62
CA GLY A 31 -12.62 -18.58 4.13
C GLY A 31 -12.53 -18.71 2.61
N VAL A 32 -13.66 -18.99 1.99
CA VAL A 32 -13.83 -18.97 0.53
C VAL A 32 -14.36 -17.62 0.06
N SER A 33 -14.42 -17.41 -1.26
CA SER A 33 -15.05 -16.23 -1.85
C SER A 33 -16.53 -16.18 -1.50
N TYR A 34 -17.00 -15.05 -1.00
CA TYR A 34 -18.42 -14.79 -0.71
C TYR A 34 -19.20 -14.59 -2.03
N PRO A 35 -20.09 -15.51 -2.44
CA PRO A 35 -20.87 -15.34 -3.66
C PRO A 35 -21.94 -14.26 -3.48
N GLY A 36 -22.12 -13.39 -4.47
CA GLY A 36 -23.13 -12.33 -4.42
C GLY A 36 -22.74 -11.13 -3.53
N ALA A 37 -21.53 -11.12 -2.96
CA ALA A 37 -21.01 -9.91 -2.34
C ALA A 37 -20.94 -8.77 -3.37
N SER A 38 -21.23 -7.55 -2.93
CA SER A 38 -21.24 -6.37 -3.78
C SER A 38 -20.14 -5.41 -3.37
N LEU A 39 -19.42 -4.88 -4.36
CA LEU A 39 -18.38 -3.90 -4.15
C LEU A 39 -18.77 -2.65 -4.91
N LYS A 40 -18.82 -1.52 -4.22
CA LYS A 40 -19.18 -0.22 -4.78
C LYS A 40 -18.12 0.79 -4.42
N PHE A 41 -17.71 1.61 -5.37
CA PHE A 41 -16.70 2.63 -5.11
C PHE A 41 -16.99 3.90 -5.93
N THR A 42 -16.33 5.00 -5.58
CA THR A 42 -16.43 6.27 -6.30
C THR A 42 -15.09 6.65 -6.91
N VAL A 43 -15.13 7.14 -8.14
CA VAL A 43 -13.98 7.61 -8.93
C VAL A 43 -14.29 9.01 -9.42
N LEU A 44 -13.29 9.90 -9.34
CA LEU A 44 -13.38 11.24 -9.92
C LEU A 44 -13.07 11.19 -11.42
N ASP A 45 -13.97 11.76 -12.22
CA ASP A 45 -13.75 12.01 -13.64
C ASP A 45 -12.75 13.17 -13.84
N THR A 46 -12.21 13.30 -15.05
CA THR A 46 -11.35 14.42 -15.50
C THR A 46 -11.97 15.79 -15.32
N SER A 47 -13.31 15.87 -15.27
CA SER A 47 -14.07 17.09 -14.97
C SER A 47 -14.31 17.32 -13.47
N GLY A 48 -13.73 16.49 -12.58
CA GLY A 48 -13.91 16.57 -11.13
C GLY A 48 -15.25 16.03 -10.61
N ILE A 49 -16.04 15.35 -11.44
CA ILE A 49 -17.34 14.80 -11.05
C ILE A 49 -17.14 13.39 -10.48
N LYS A 50 -17.67 13.12 -9.27
CA LYS A 50 -17.69 11.78 -8.68
C LYS A 50 -18.65 10.87 -9.45
N ARG A 51 -18.15 9.74 -9.94
CA ARG A 51 -18.93 8.67 -10.55
C ARG A 51 -18.82 7.40 -9.71
N SER A 52 -19.95 6.75 -9.47
CA SER A 52 -19.98 5.49 -8.73
C SER A 52 -19.96 4.30 -9.68
N HIS A 53 -19.16 3.29 -9.31
CA HIS A 53 -19.10 2.01 -9.99
C HIS A 53 -19.43 0.90 -8.99
N GLN A 54 -20.07 -0.17 -9.47
CA GLN A 54 -20.45 -1.31 -8.65
C GLN A 54 -20.24 -2.61 -9.42
N ILE A 55 -19.81 -3.65 -8.72
CA ILE A 55 -19.78 -5.03 -9.24
C ILE A 55 -20.31 -5.99 -8.18
N SER A 56 -20.66 -7.18 -8.62
CA SER A 56 -20.94 -8.30 -7.74
C SER A 56 -19.93 -9.44 -7.96
N GLN A 57 -19.42 -9.97 -6.86
CA GLN A 57 -18.49 -11.08 -6.82
C GLN A 57 -19.21 -12.40 -7.17
N LEU A 58 -18.56 -13.19 -8.03
CA LEU A 58 -19.09 -14.47 -8.52
C LEU A 58 -20.49 -14.36 -9.17
N SER A 59 -20.74 -13.28 -9.93
CA SER A 59 -22.00 -13.06 -10.64
C SER A 59 -22.07 -13.87 -11.94
N GLN A 60 -22.90 -14.90 -11.99
CA GLN A 60 -22.97 -15.84 -13.11
C GLN A 60 -24.41 -16.02 -13.62
N SER A 61 -24.58 -16.06 -14.95
CA SER A 61 -25.85 -16.41 -15.62
C SER A 61 -25.79 -17.71 -16.43
N GLY A 62 -24.60 -18.20 -16.78
CA GLY A 62 -24.39 -19.44 -17.55
C GLY A 62 -24.12 -20.67 -16.68
N TYR A 63 -23.94 -21.85 -17.29
CA TYR A 63 -23.52 -23.08 -16.62
C TYR A 63 -21.99 -23.21 -16.62
N LEU A 64 -21.38 -23.65 -15.50
CA LEU A 64 -19.93 -23.88 -15.33
C LEU A 64 -19.00 -22.71 -15.77
N SER A 65 -19.38 -21.46 -15.47
CA SER A 65 -18.50 -20.31 -15.73
C SER A 65 -17.29 -20.33 -14.80
N LEU A 66 -16.09 -20.31 -15.38
CA LEU A 66 -14.83 -20.19 -14.64
C LEU A 66 -14.59 -18.73 -14.27
N GLN A 67 -15.11 -18.30 -13.11
CA GLN A 67 -14.92 -16.94 -12.61
C GLN A 67 -13.72 -16.86 -11.65
N THR A 68 -13.09 -15.69 -11.60
CA THR A 68 -12.07 -15.41 -10.61
C THR A 68 -12.71 -15.22 -9.23
N PRO A 69 -12.01 -15.61 -8.15
CA PRO A 69 -12.51 -15.42 -6.79
C PRO A 69 -12.61 -13.95 -6.39
N TYR A 70 -11.84 -13.07 -7.04
CA TYR A 70 -11.80 -11.63 -6.81
C TYR A 70 -12.48 -10.86 -7.95
N CYS A 71 -12.88 -9.63 -7.63
CA CYS A 71 -13.29 -8.61 -8.57
C CYS A 71 -12.08 -7.77 -9.00
N LEU A 72 -11.97 -7.50 -10.30
CA LEU A 72 -10.94 -6.63 -10.86
C LEU A 72 -11.61 -5.42 -11.52
N PHE A 73 -11.15 -4.23 -11.14
CA PHE A 73 -11.70 -2.97 -11.62
C PHE A 73 -10.61 -2.13 -12.28
N GLY A 74 -10.89 -1.57 -13.45
CA GLY A 74 -10.07 -0.51 -14.03
C GLY A 74 -10.49 0.85 -13.48
N LEU A 75 -9.52 1.64 -13.01
CA LEU A 75 -9.71 3.02 -12.54
C LEU A 75 -9.37 4.07 -13.62
N GLY A 76 -8.88 3.64 -14.77
CA GLY A 76 -8.38 4.53 -15.82
C GLY A 76 -6.95 5.00 -15.55
N ARG A 77 -6.55 6.12 -16.16
CA ARG A 77 -5.16 6.64 -16.12
C ARG A 77 -4.94 7.75 -15.11
N THR A 78 -5.99 8.45 -14.71
CA THR A 78 -5.89 9.67 -13.90
C THR A 78 -6.34 9.48 -12.46
N ASN A 79 -6.81 8.29 -12.10
CA ASN A 79 -7.27 8.01 -10.75
C ASN A 79 -6.16 7.31 -9.96
N ASN A 80 -5.43 8.13 -9.22
CA ASN A 80 -4.34 7.76 -8.32
C ASN A 80 -4.83 7.43 -6.89
N TYR A 81 -6.14 7.53 -6.64
CA TYR A 81 -6.74 7.34 -5.31
C TYR A 81 -8.24 7.08 -5.42
N VAL A 82 -8.72 6.03 -4.76
CA VAL A 82 -10.14 5.77 -4.56
C VAL A 82 -10.52 6.20 -3.15
N GLU A 83 -11.36 7.23 -3.10
CA GLU A 83 -11.81 7.86 -1.85
C GLU A 83 -12.76 6.95 -1.10
N GLU A 84 -13.86 6.53 -1.74
CA GLU A 84 -14.89 5.77 -1.05
C GLU A 84 -15.01 4.38 -1.65
N MET A 85 -14.85 3.35 -0.81
CA MET A 85 -15.09 1.96 -1.17
C MET A 85 -16.04 1.31 -0.15
N PHE A 86 -17.02 0.59 -0.67
CA PHE A 86 -18.04 -0.10 0.08
C PHE A 86 -18.03 -1.58 -0.30
N ALA A 87 -18.04 -2.45 0.72
CA ALA A 87 -18.29 -3.87 0.54
C ALA A 87 -19.60 -4.24 1.22
N GLY A 88 -20.54 -4.80 0.48
CA GLY A 88 -21.82 -5.29 0.96
C GLY A 88 -21.91 -6.80 0.88
N VAL A 89 -22.52 -7.43 1.88
CA VAL A 89 -22.79 -8.88 1.92
C VAL A 89 -24.28 -9.14 2.12
N SER A 90 -24.75 -10.34 1.78
CA SER A 90 -26.16 -10.73 1.91
C SER A 90 -26.53 -11.20 3.32
N ARG A 91 -26.13 -10.44 4.36
CA ARG A 91 -26.57 -10.67 5.74
C ARG A 91 -27.91 -9.97 6.00
N HIS A 92 -28.80 -10.63 6.75
CA HIS A 92 -30.09 -10.06 7.14
C HIS A 92 -29.93 -9.11 8.33
N GLN A 93 -29.44 -7.90 8.08
CA GLN A 93 -29.27 -6.83 9.06
C GLN A 93 -29.33 -5.46 8.37
N ALA A 94 -29.65 -4.40 9.12
CA ALA A 94 -29.74 -3.06 8.55
C ALA A 94 -28.39 -2.55 8.00
N LYS A 95 -27.29 -2.87 8.68
CA LYS A 95 -25.93 -2.50 8.28
C LYS A 95 -25.16 -3.71 7.73
N ASN A 96 -25.53 -4.14 6.53
CA ASN A 96 -24.92 -5.27 5.83
C ASN A 96 -23.76 -4.87 4.90
N TYR A 97 -23.19 -3.68 5.13
CA TYR A 97 -22.10 -3.13 4.34
C TYR A 97 -21.04 -2.50 5.24
N PHE A 98 -19.80 -2.46 4.75
CA PHE A 98 -18.66 -1.80 5.39
C PHE A 98 -18.08 -0.73 4.47
N PHE A 99 -17.72 0.40 5.05
CA PHE A 99 -17.09 1.53 4.38
C PHE A 99 -15.59 1.52 4.67
N TYR A 100 -14.79 1.63 3.62
CA TYR A 100 -13.35 1.76 3.69
C TYR A 100 -12.92 2.93 2.80
N GLU A 101 -12.12 3.82 3.38
CA GLU A 101 -11.54 4.98 2.72
C GLU A 101 -10.06 4.73 2.46
N GLY A 102 -9.50 5.36 1.43
CA GLY A 102 -8.05 5.38 1.30
C GLY A 102 -7.45 4.32 0.39
N VAL A 103 -8.17 3.86 -0.63
CA VAL A 103 -7.69 2.74 -1.44
C VAL A 103 -6.69 3.22 -2.50
N ILE A 104 -5.48 2.69 -2.39
CA ILE A 104 -4.39 2.96 -3.32
C ILE A 104 -4.57 2.06 -4.55
N PRO A 105 -4.46 2.58 -5.78
CA PRO A 105 -4.45 1.75 -6.98
C PRO A 105 -3.34 0.69 -7.00
N ASN A 106 -3.49 -0.30 -7.87
CA ASN A 106 -2.59 -1.42 -8.05
C ASN A 106 -2.35 -2.24 -6.78
N SER A 107 -3.30 -2.17 -5.84
CA SER A 107 -3.34 -2.95 -4.62
C SER A 107 -4.41 -4.04 -4.70
N GLN A 108 -4.30 -5.00 -3.79
CA GLN A 108 -5.30 -6.02 -3.56
C GLN A 108 -5.94 -5.79 -2.18
N LEU A 109 -7.25 -5.65 -2.15
CA LEU A 109 -8.00 -5.34 -0.94
C LEU A 109 -8.93 -6.50 -0.59
N VAL A 110 -8.79 -7.06 0.61
CA VAL A 110 -9.60 -8.20 1.06
C VAL A 110 -10.49 -7.80 2.21
N PHE A 111 -11.80 -7.96 2.02
CA PHE A 111 -12.81 -7.76 3.04
C PHE A 111 -13.12 -9.09 3.75
N LEU A 112 -13.07 -9.05 5.07
CA LEU A 112 -13.39 -10.15 5.97
C LEU A 112 -14.62 -9.73 6.79
N PRO A 113 -15.84 -10.07 6.34
CA PRO A 113 -17.11 -9.78 7.01
C PRO A 113 -17.35 -10.77 8.17
N TYR A 114 -16.32 -11.04 8.96
CA TYR A 114 -16.44 -11.80 10.20
C TYR A 114 -17.21 -10.95 11.21
N GLN A 115 -18.14 -11.60 11.92
CA GLN A 115 -19.00 -10.91 12.87
C GLN A 115 -19.44 -11.91 13.94
N PRO A 116 -19.08 -11.65 15.21
CA PRO A 116 -19.57 -12.41 16.36
C PRO A 116 -21.10 -12.41 16.45
N HIS A 117 -21.68 -13.45 17.07
CA HIS A 117 -23.13 -13.64 17.17
C HIS A 117 -23.87 -12.52 17.95
N ASP A 118 -23.19 -11.85 18.86
CA ASP A 118 -23.71 -10.79 19.73
C ASP A 118 -23.75 -9.41 19.05
N ILE A 119 -23.02 -9.22 17.95
CA ILE A 119 -22.94 -7.96 17.21
C ILE A 119 -23.82 -8.09 15.97
N GLN A 120 -24.68 -7.09 15.69
CA GLN A 120 -25.54 -7.03 14.49
C GLN A 120 -25.13 -5.93 13.48
N ASP A 121 -23.89 -5.46 13.59
CA ASP A 121 -23.32 -4.40 12.77
C ASP A 121 -22.05 -4.86 12.06
N SER A 122 -21.63 -4.08 11.06
CA SER A 122 -20.38 -4.28 10.33
C SER A 122 -19.12 -3.84 11.10
N SER A 123 -19.20 -3.52 12.40
CA SER A 123 -18.11 -2.91 13.17
C SER A 123 -16.91 -3.84 13.37
N SER A 124 -17.14 -5.15 13.38
CA SER A 124 -16.13 -6.20 13.54
C SER A 124 -15.46 -6.62 12.22
N TRP A 125 -15.90 -6.07 11.09
CA TRP A 125 -15.35 -6.44 9.79
C TRP A 125 -13.92 -5.96 9.65
N LYS A 126 -13.08 -6.79 9.07
CA LYS A 126 -11.68 -6.47 8.82
C LYS A 126 -11.44 -6.24 7.34
N VAL A 127 -10.49 -5.35 7.06
CA VAL A 127 -10.05 -5.05 5.71
C VAL A 127 -8.53 -5.13 5.68
N GLU A 128 -8.02 -5.92 4.77
CA GLU A 128 -6.59 -6.09 4.56
C GLU A 128 -6.19 -5.55 3.20
N LEU A 129 -5.23 -4.61 3.21
CA LEU A 129 -4.69 -3.97 2.01
C LEU A 129 -3.31 -4.55 1.71
N TYR A 130 -3.21 -5.26 0.59
CA TYR A 130 -1.98 -5.85 0.08
C TYR A 130 -1.44 -4.99 -1.06
N ILE A 131 -0.21 -4.53 -0.89
CA ILE A 131 0.51 -3.76 -1.90
C ILE A 131 1.62 -4.65 -2.45
N LYS A 132 1.73 -4.75 -3.78
CA LYS A 132 2.88 -5.43 -4.39
C LYS A 132 4.12 -4.59 -4.12
N PRO A 133 5.16 -5.11 -3.45
CA PRO A 133 6.42 -4.39 -3.30
C PRO A 133 6.98 -4.12 -4.69
N ALA A 134 7.43 -2.89 -4.93
CA ALA A 134 7.96 -2.53 -6.23
C ALA A 134 9.38 -3.09 -6.41
N ASP A 135 9.68 -3.59 -7.60
CA ASP A 135 10.96 -4.26 -7.89
C ASP A 135 12.19 -3.35 -7.68
N TYR A 136 11.99 -2.02 -7.70
CA TYR A 136 13.03 -1.02 -7.47
C TYR A 136 13.34 -0.75 -5.99
N VAL A 137 12.50 -1.19 -5.05
CA VAL A 137 12.68 -0.93 -3.61
C VAL A 137 14.07 -1.31 -3.09
N PRO A 138 14.62 -2.51 -3.36
CA PRO A 138 15.96 -2.86 -2.87
C PRO A 138 17.06 -1.97 -3.48
N TRP A 139 16.92 -1.55 -4.74
CA TRP A 139 17.88 -0.67 -5.40
C TRP A 139 17.88 0.73 -4.80
N VAL A 140 16.70 1.30 -4.57
CA VAL A 140 16.56 2.60 -3.90
C VAL A 140 17.12 2.56 -2.49
N LEU A 141 16.85 1.48 -1.74
CA LEU A 141 17.41 1.28 -0.41
C LEU A 141 18.95 1.24 -0.46
N GLY A 142 19.53 0.53 -1.44
CA GLY A 142 20.97 0.46 -1.63
C GLY A 142 21.60 1.84 -1.89
N VAL A 143 20.98 2.65 -2.75
CA VAL A 143 21.44 4.02 -3.04
C VAL A 143 21.35 4.91 -1.80
N LEU A 144 20.27 4.83 -1.03
CA LEU A 144 20.10 5.60 0.21
C LEU A 144 21.15 5.24 1.26
N VAL A 145 21.44 3.95 1.44
CA VAL A 145 22.48 3.47 2.35
C VAL A 145 23.86 3.96 1.91
N ALA A 146 24.17 3.84 0.61
CA ALA A 146 25.44 4.32 0.07
C ALA A 146 25.62 5.84 0.27
N ALA A 147 24.59 6.63 -0.05
CA ALA A 147 24.60 8.07 0.17
C ALA A 147 24.78 8.44 1.65
N SER A 148 24.11 7.70 2.55
CA SER A 148 24.25 7.88 4.00
C SER A 148 25.67 7.57 4.49
N ILE A 149 26.32 6.52 3.97
CA ILE A 149 27.71 6.17 4.30
C ILE A 149 28.67 7.27 3.82
N VAL A 150 28.49 7.79 2.60
CA VAL A 150 29.33 8.88 2.08
C VAL A 150 29.24 10.11 2.97
N MET A 151 28.02 10.51 3.37
CA MET A 151 27.83 11.61 4.31
C MET A 151 28.49 11.33 5.65
N ALA A 152 28.35 10.11 6.20
CA ALA A 152 28.99 9.73 7.45
C ALA A 152 30.53 9.81 7.37
N ILE A 153 31.13 9.38 6.25
CA ILE A 153 32.58 9.49 6.03
C ILE A 153 33.02 10.95 6.01
N VAL A 154 32.33 11.81 5.27
CA VAL A 154 32.64 13.25 5.22
C VAL A 154 32.58 13.86 6.62
N VAL A 155 31.55 13.56 7.40
CA VAL A 155 31.41 14.03 8.78
C VAL A 155 32.55 13.54 9.67
N VAL A 156 32.93 12.25 9.56
CA VAL A 156 34.04 11.69 10.36
C VAL A 156 35.38 12.34 9.98
N VAL A 157 35.64 12.53 8.69
CA VAL A 157 36.87 13.18 8.21
C VAL A 157 36.95 14.60 8.78
N LEU A 158 35.90 15.40 8.60
CA LEU A 158 35.84 16.77 9.12
C LEU A 158 36.05 16.81 10.63
N ARG A 159 35.37 15.92 11.38
CA ARG A 159 35.51 15.82 12.83
C ARG A 159 36.93 15.46 13.27
N THR A 160 37.64 14.62 12.52
CA THR A 160 39.04 14.29 12.83
C THR A 160 40.00 15.41 12.49
N MET A 161 39.73 16.21 11.45
CA MET A 161 40.52 17.39 11.11
C MET A 161 40.37 18.47 12.18
N GLU A 162 39.12 18.78 12.57
CA GLU A 162 38.81 19.71 13.67
C GLU A 162 39.50 19.27 14.98
N LYS A 163 39.37 17.99 15.35
CA LYS A 163 40.01 17.47 16.55
C LYS A 163 41.55 17.60 16.52
N ARG A 164 42.17 17.46 15.35
CA ARG A 164 43.62 17.64 15.19
C ARG A 164 44.04 19.10 15.36
N GLU A 165 43.25 20.05 14.86
CA GLU A 165 43.50 21.47 15.03
C GLU A 165 43.39 21.88 16.50
N ASP A 166 42.32 21.45 17.19
CA ASP A 166 42.13 21.69 18.63
C ASP A 166 43.27 21.13 19.49
N GLU A 167 43.78 19.94 19.15
CA GLU A 167 44.92 19.34 19.87
C GLU A 167 46.22 20.14 19.67
N MET A 168 46.44 20.70 18.48
CA MET A 168 47.60 21.55 18.21
C MET A 168 47.51 22.87 18.99
N GLU A 169 46.34 23.49 19.06
CA GLU A 169 46.12 24.71 19.85
C GLU A 169 46.29 24.46 21.34
N ARG A 170 45.73 23.36 21.87
CA ARG A 170 45.93 22.98 23.28
C ARG A 170 47.39 22.77 23.65
N ARG A 171 48.18 22.14 22.77
CA ARG A 171 49.62 21.94 23.01
C ARG A 171 50.39 23.26 23.02
N LYS A 172 50.06 24.19 22.12
CA LYS A 172 50.64 25.54 22.13
C LYS A 172 50.29 26.29 23.41
N ALA A 173 49.02 26.28 23.83
CA ALA A 173 48.58 26.92 25.07
C ALA A 173 49.30 26.37 26.30
N LEU A 174 49.41 25.04 26.42
CA LEU A 174 50.14 24.39 27.52
C LEU A 174 51.63 24.76 27.52
N HIS A 175 52.28 24.82 26.36
CA HIS A 175 53.69 25.17 26.26
C HIS A 175 53.97 26.63 26.67
N ILE A 176 53.03 27.55 26.40
CA ILE A 176 53.15 28.96 26.82
C ILE A 176 53.00 29.08 28.34
N ILE A 177 52.00 28.40 28.93
CA ILE A 177 51.78 28.40 30.39
C ILE A 177 52.96 27.79 31.15
N ASN A 178 53.57 26.74 30.60
CA ASN A 178 54.71 26.08 31.25
C ASN A 178 56.01 26.91 31.17
N PHE A 179 56.11 27.85 30.23
CA PHE A 179 57.24 28.79 30.10
C PHE A 179 57.08 30.03 30.97
N ASP A 180 55.84 30.43 31.28
CA ASP A 180 55.49 31.56 32.14
C ASP A 180 55.60 31.23 33.65
N ALA A 181 55.79 29.96 33.99
CA ALA A 181 55.90 29.45 35.36
C ALA A 181 57.34 29.19 35.84
N LEU A 182 58.36 29.45 35.01
CA LEU A 182 59.80 29.37 35.32
C LEU A 182 60.41 30.77 35.40
#